data_AF-A0A822D0A7-F1
#
_entry.id   AF-A0A822D0A7-F1
#
_cell.length_a   1.000
_cell.length_b   1.000
_cell.length_c   1.000
_cell.angle_alpha   90.00
_cell.angle_beta   90.00
_cell.angle_gamma   90.00
#
_symmetry.space_group_name_H-M   'P 1'
#
loop_
_entity.id
_entity.type
_entity.pdbx_description
1 polymer ?
#
loop_
_entity_poly.entity_id
_entity_poly.type
_entity_poly.pdbx_seq_one_letter_code
_entity_poly.pdbx_strand_id
1 'polypeptide(L)' 'EDEHEDGEKKDIEKGSGSTNKPPKPRQSEIVPIYRRDSHEEVYAGSHQYPGVGVYLLKFDNSYSLWRSKTLYYRVYYS' A
#
# COMPACT_ATOMS: atom_id res chain seq x y z
N GLU A 1 33.61 18.61 -29.27
CA GLU A 1 33.73 19.15 -27.90
C GLU A 1 32.48 20.00 -27.74
N ASP A 2 31.38 19.52 -27.18
CA ASP A 2 31.26 18.86 -25.88
C ASP A 2 30.17 17.78 -25.88
N GLU A 3 30.51 16.59 -25.40
CA GLU A 3 29.59 15.45 -25.21
C GLU A 3 28.85 15.63 -23.88
N HIS A 4 27.52 15.79 -23.94
CA HIS A 4 26.68 15.78 -22.75
C HIS A 4 26.52 14.33 -22.27
N GLU A 5 27.24 13.97 -21.21
CA GLU A 5 27.08 12.71 -20.48
C GLU A 5 25.67 12.60 -19.89
N ASP A 6 24.83 11.73 -20.47
CA ASP A 6 23.58 11.26 -19.88
C ASP A 6 23.89 10.37 -18.66
N GLY A 7 24.05 11.01 -17.50
CA GLY A 7 24.14 10.32 -16.22
C GLY A 7 22.82 9.64 -15.86
N GLU A 8 22.74 8.33 -16.06
CA GLU A 8 21.67 7.49 -15.52
C GLU A 8 21.50 7.77 -14.02
N LYS A 9 20.38 8.41 -13.64
CA LYS A 9 19.99 8.60 -12.24
C LYS A 9 19.67 7.24 -11.63
N LYS A 10 20.68 6.57 -11.09
CA LYS A 10 20.53 5.38 -10.27
C LYS A 10 19.72 5.73 -9.02
N ASP A 11 18.49 5.23 -8.96
CA ASP A 11 17.65 5.29 -7.78
C ASP A 11 18.35 4.58 -6.60
N ILE A 12 18.85 5.37 -5.66
CA ILE A 12 19.63 4.90 -4.50
C ILE A 12 18.78 4.07 -3.53
N GLU A 13 17.44 4.21 -3.57
CA GLU A 13 16.50 3.44 -2.75
C GLU A 13 16.33 1.98 -3.26
N LYS A 14 16.79 1.67 -4.48
CA LYS A 14 16.49 0.38 -5.12
C LYS A 14 17.16 -0.83 -4.44
N GLY A 15 18.16 -0.60 -3.60
CA GLY A 15 18.97 -1.65 -2.99
C GLY A 15 19.60 -2.59 -4.04
N SER A 16 20.46 -3.52 -3.62
CA SER A 16 20.95 -4.60 -4.49
C SER A 16 19.86 -5.66 -4.69
N GLY A 17 18.72 -5.26 -5.28
CA GLY A 17 17.58 -6.12 -5.53
C GLY A 17 17.86 -7.09 -6.67
N SER A 18 18.24 -8.32 -6.32
CA SER A 18 18.25 -9.52 -7.17
C SER A 18 17.19 -9.46 -8.28
N THR A 19 17.64 -9.64 -9.52
CA THR A 19 16.84 -9.67 -10.76
C THR A 19 15.87 -10.86 -10.85
N ASN A 20 15.80 -11.72 -9.82
CA ASN A 20 14.99 -12.95 -9.81
C ASN A 20 13.79 -12.90 -8.84
N LYS A 21 13.12 -11.74 -8.68
CA LYS A 21 11.85 -11.71 -7.94
C LYS A 21 10.73 -12.28 -8.81
N PRO A 22 9.91 -13.23 -8.32
CA PRO A 22 8.73 -13.68 -9.06
C PRO A 22 7.81 -12.48 -9.35
N PRO A 23 7.06 -12.50 -10.46
CA PRO A 23 6.14 -11.43 -10.80
C PRO A 23 5.17 -11.20 -9.64
N LYS A 24 4.97 -9.93 -9.27
CA LYS A 24 4.02 -9.57 -8.21
C LYS A 24 2.63 -10.09 -8.59
N PRO A 25 1.85 -10.64 -7.63
CA PRO A 25 0.49 -11.07 -7.91
C PRO A 25 -0.36 -9.87 -8.38
N ARG A 26 -1.35 -10.14 -9.24
CA ARG A 26 -2.30 -9.11 -9.68
C ARG A 26 -3.07 -8.59 -8.47
N GLN A 27 -3.16 -7.26 -8.32
CA GLN A 27 -3.89 -6.60 -7.25
C GLN A 27 -4.98 -5.70 -7.85
N SER A 28 -6.21 -5.82 -7.34
CA SER A 28 -7.33 -4.94 -7.68
C SER A 28 -7.63 -4.01 -6.50
N GLU A 29 -7.97 -2.76 -6.81
CA GLU A 29 -8.42 -1.79 -5.81
C GLU A 29 -9.92 -1.94 -5.57
N ILE A 30 -10.31 -2.14 -4.31
CA ILE A 30 -11.72 -2.28 -3.90
C ILE A 30 -12.21 -1.00 -3.23
N VAL A 31 -11.46 -0.50 -2.24
CA VAL A 31 -11.73 0.78 -1.58
C VAL A 31 -10.48 1.65 -1.73
N PRO A 32 -10.61 2.87 -2.27
CA PRO A 32 -9.51 3.79 -2.35
C PRO A 32 -9.08 4.29 -0.97
N ILE A 33 -7.78 4.55 -0.84
CA ILE A 33 -7.17 4.95 0.43
C ILE A 33 -7.34 6.44 0.61
N TYR A 34 -8.22 6.80 1.54
CA TYR A 34 -8.44 8.17 1.98
C TYR A 34 -8.36 8.26 3.51
N ARG A 35 -8.07 9.45 4.02
CA ARG A 35 -8.14 9.73 5.46
C ARG A 35 -9.58 9.59 5.93
N ARG A 36 -9.75 8.99 7.11
CA ARG A 36 -11.05 8.79 7.76
C ARG A 36 -10.94 9.22 9.22
N ASP A 37 -12.00 9.83 9.74
CA ASP A 37 -12.09 10.26 11.14
C ASP A 37 -12.55 9.11 12.05
N SER A 38 -11.90 7.95 11.96
CA SER A 38 -12.26 6.73 12.71
C SER A 38 -12.00 6.80 14.22
N HIS A 39 -11.57 7.95 14.71
CA HIS A 39 -11.44 8.25 16.13
C HIS A 39 -12.72 8.87 16.72
N GLU A 40 -13.59 9.41 15.86
CA GLU A 40 -14.91 9.93 16.24
C GLU A 40 -15.96 8.83 16.12
N GLU A 41 -15.91 8.03 15.04
CA GLU A 41 -16.90 7.00 14.74
C GLU A 41 -16.27 5.69 14.21
N VAL A 42 -16.94 4.57 14.43
CA VAL A 42 -16.52 3.26 13.89
C VAL A 42 -16.82 3.20 12.41
N TYR A 43 -15.78 2.98 11.59
CA TYR A 43 -15.94 2.76 10.16
C TYR A 43 -16.13 1.27 9.84
N ALA A 44 -17.14 0.95 9.02
CA ALA A 44 -17.47 -0.42 8.63
C ALA A 44 -17.82 -0.51 7.13
N GLY A 45 -17.71 -1.70 6.57
CA GLY A 45 -18.07 -1.99 5.19
C GLY A 45 -17.96 -3.49 4.87
N SER A 46 -18.44 -3.86 3.68
CA SER A 46 -18.44 -5.24 3.18
C SER A 46 -18.13 -5.27 1.68
N HIS A 47 -17.58 -6.39 1.20
CA HIS A 47 -17.36 -6.63 -0.22
C HIS A 47 -17.63 -8.10 -0.54
N GLN A 48 -18.39 -8.37 -1.59
CA GLN A 48 -18.68 -9.73 -2.04
C GLN A 48 -17.41 -10.36 -2.65
N TYR A 49 -17.15 -11.64 -2.38
CA TYR A 49 -15.95 -12.30 -2.92
C TYR A 49 -16.01 -12.37 -4.45
N PRO A 50 -15.04 -11.74 -5.16
CA PRO A 50 -14.96 -11.85 -6.61
C PRO A 50 -14.42 -13.21 -7.06
N GLY A 51 -13.84 -13.98 -6.12
CA GLY A 51 -13.23 -15.28 -6.34
C GLY A 51 -12.29 -15.64 -5.19
N VAL A 52 -11.53 -16.73 -5.34
CA VAL A 52 -10.49 -17.12 -4.39
C VAL A 52 -9.33 -16.14 -4.47
N GLY A 53 -8.95 -15.56 -3.34
CA GLY A 53 -7.89 -14.57 -3.28
C GLY A 53 -7.62 -14.10 -1.86
N VAL A 54 -6.89 -12.99 -1.74
CA VAL A 54 -6.50 -12.40 -0.45
C VAL A 54 -6.92 -10.94 -0.43
N TYR A 55 -7.59 -10.51 0.63
CA TYR A 55 -7.87 -9.11 0.89
C TYR A 55 -6.66 -8.43 1.55
N LEU A 56 -6.34 -7.22 1.09
CA LEU A 56 -5.30 -6.38 1.68
C LEU A 56 -5.97 -5.18 2.35
N LEU A 57 -6.10 -5.22 3.68
CA LEU A 57 -6.57 -4.08 4.47
C LEU A 57 -5.37 -3.16 4.75
N LYS A 58 -5.31 -2.02 4.08
CA LYS A 58 -4.23 -1.04 4.25
C LYS A 58 -4.64 0.07 5.22
N PHE A 59 -4.01 0.08 6.40
CA PHE A 59 -4.09 1.17 7.38
C PHE A 59 -2.91 2.11 7.18
N ASP A 60 -3.12 3.21 6.47
CA ASP A 60 -2.06 4.13 6.05
C ASP A 60 -1.82 5.24 7.09
N ASN A 61 -0.59 5.32 7.63
CA ASN A 61 -0.14 6.38 8.54
C ASN A 61 1.04 7.18 7.97
N SER A 62 1.29 7.13 6.66
CA SER A 62 2.45 7.76 6.00
C SER A 62 2.53 9.27 6.15
N TYR A 63 1.40 9.94 6.41
CA TYR A 63 1.35 11.39 6.63
C TYR A 63 1.71 11.82 8.06
N SER A 64 1.79 10.90 9.02
CA SER A 64 2.09 11.26 10.41
C SER A 64 3.59 11.31 10.64
N LEU A 65 4.15 12.52 10.79
CA LEU A 65 5.57 12.72 11.08
C LEU A 65 5.96 12.33 12.52
N TRP A 66 5.05 12.50 13.48
CA TRP A 66 5.39 12.43 14.91
C TRP A 66 4.42 11.58 15.75
N ARG A 67 3.35 11.06 15.15
CA ARG A 67 2.26 10.40 15.87
C ARG A 67 2.00 9.01 15.32
N SER A 68 2.17 8.00 16.18
CA SER A 68 1.64 6.66 15.93
C SER A 68 0.11 6.65 16.01
N LYS A 69 -0.49 5.53 15.59
CA LYS A 69 -1.93 5.27 15.67
C LYS A 69 -2.15 3.93 16.35
N THR A 70 -3.12 3.88 17.25
CA THR A 70 -3.67 2.63 17.76
C THR A 70 -4.87 2.27 16.91
N LEU A 71 -4.89 1.03 16.40
CA LEU A 71 -5.96 0.55 15.54
C LEU A 71 -6.71 -0.60 16.22
N TYR A 72 -8.03 -0.47 16.25
CA TYR A 72 -8.93 -1.56 16.60
C TYR A 72 -9.67 -1.99 15.33
N TYR A 73 -9.55 -3.25 14.95
CA TYR A 73 -10.19 -3.78 13.75
C TYR A 73 -10.78 -5.17 14.00
N ARG A 74 -11.83 -5.50 13.26
CA ARG A 74 -12.47 -6.83 13.28
C ARG A 74 -12.95 -7.17 11.88
N VAL A 75 -12.71 -8.40 11.46
CA VAL A 75 -13.09 -8.92 10.14
C VAL A 75 -13.94 -10.17 10.33
N TYR A 76 -14.97 -10.30 9.50
CA TYR A 76 -15.84 -11.47 9.43
C TYR A 76 -15.98 -11.91 7.98
N TYR A 77 -16.41 -13.15 7.78
CA TYR A 77 -16.80 -13.68 6.47
C TYR A 77 -18.20 -14.29 6.58
N SER A 78 -18.94 -14.30 5.46
CA SER A 78 -20.17 -15.07 5.27
C SER A 78 -20.05 -15.94 4.04
#